data_AF-A0A524QDE8-F1
#
_entry.id   AF-A0A524QDE8-F1
#
_cell.length_a   1.000
_cell.length_b   1.000
_cell.length_c   1.000
_cell.angle_alpha   90.00
_cell.angle_beta   90.00
_cell.angle_gamma   90.00
#
_symmetry.space_group_name_H-M   'P 1'
#
loop_
_entity.id
_entity.type
_entity.pdbx_description
1 polymer ?
#
loop_
_entity_poly.entity_id
_entity_poly.type
_entity_poly.pdbx_seq_one_letter_code
_entity_poly.pdbx_strand_id
1 'polypeptide(L)'
;MQKISSQKIAQVLEDAQNKLLSLTSERDDLAQKVAMMERHGEASKLASVMHVKGIRMDTDYGDLVDELEKAAEDGRLPIIKEAVDMVAPNMGGMSGSLSSDERPGNGGTSFESYILGDVG
;
A
#
# COMPACT_ATOMS: atom_id res chain seq x y z
N MET A 1 -49.20 -16.87 -25.00
CA MET A 1 -48.43 -17.26 -23.79
C MET A 1 -47.95 -18.69 -23.98
N GLN A 2 -46.67 -18.89 -24.30
CA GLN A 2 -46.09 -20.23 -24.34
C GLN A 2 -45.99 -20.75 -22.90
N LYS A 3 -46.73 -21.82 -22.58
CA LYS A 3 -46.62 -22.50 -21.29
C LYS A 3 -45.27 -23.19 -21.25
N ILE A 4 -44.34 -22.67 -20.46
CA ILE A 4 -43.08 -23.33 -20.15
C ILE A 4 -43.44 -24.65 -19.44
N SER A 5 -42.91 -25.77 -19.91
CA SER A 5 -43.16 -27.07 -19.27
C SER A 5 -42.54 -27.07 -17.87
N SER A 6 -43.17 -27.74 -16.91
CA SER A 6 -42.66 -27.87 -15.53
C SER A 6 -41.21 -28.35 -15.46
N GLN A 7 -40.80 -29.18 -16.42
CA GLN A 7 -39.45 -29.70 -16.56
C GLN A 7 -38.42 -28.61 -16.91
N LYS A 8 -38.80 -27.64 -17.75
CA LYS A 8 -37.95 -26.50 -18.10
C LYS A 8 -37.84 -25.49 -16.95
N ILE A 9 -38.87 -25.40 -16.10
CA ILE A 9 -38.82 -24.61 -14.85
C ILE A 9 -37.84 -25.25 -13.87
N ALA A 10 -37.91 -26.57 -13.67
CA ALA A 10 -36.98 -27.29 -12.80
C ALA A 10 -35.53 -27.15 -13.25
N GLN A 11 -35.26 -27.27 -14.56
CA GLN A 11 -33.92 -27.10 -15.12
C GLN A 11 -33.38 -25.68 -14.90
N VAL A 12 -34.19 -24.65 -15.14
CA VAL A 12 -33.76 -23.26 -14.91
C VAL A 12 -33.47 -22.98 -13.43
N LEU A 13 -34.23 -23.59 -12.51
CA LEU A 13 -33.98 -23.47 -11.07
C LEU A 13 -32.67 -24.14 -10.66
N GLU A 14 -32.37 -25.32 -11.20
CA GLU A 14 -31.11 -26.03 -10.96
C GLU A 14 -29.91 -25.27 -11.53
N ASP A 15 -30.01 -24.78 -12.77
CA ASP A 15 -28.99 -23.96 -13.41
C ASP A 15 -28.75 -22.66 -12.63
N ALA A 16 -29.82 -22.02 -12.14
CA ALA A 16 -29.72 -20.81 -11.33
C ALA A 16 -29.04 -21.10 -9.98
N GLN A 17 -29.38 -22.20 -9.32
CA GLN A 17 -28.73 -22.60 -8.07
C GLN A 17 -27.23 -22.83 -8.26
N ASN A 18 -26.85 -23.59 -9.28
CA ASN A 18 -25.45 -23.87 -9.60
C ASN A 18 -24.70 -22.58 -9.91
N LYS A 19 -25.33 -21.65 -10.64
CA LYS A 19 -24.70 -20.36 -10.95
C LYS A 19 -24.55 -19.47 -9.73
N LEU A 20 -25.53 -19.45 -8.82
CA LEU A 20 -25.43 -18.72 -7.57
C LEU A 20 -24.30 -19.26 -6.69
N LEU A 21 -24.13 -20.58 -6.60
CA LEU A 21 -23.03 -21.19 -5.86
C LEU A 21 -21.66 -20.82 -6.45
N SER A 22 -21.52 -20.88 -7.78
CA SER A 22 -20.32 -20.45 -8.50
C SER A 22 -20.00 -18.97 -8.23
N LEU A 23 -20.98 -18.08 -8.35
CA LEU A 23 -20.79 -16.64 -8.09
C LEU A 23 -20.43 -16.35 -6.62
N THR A 24 -21.00 -17.12 -5.69
CA THR A 24 -20.69 -16.98 -4.26
C THR A 24 -19.23 -17.36 -3.98
N SER A 25 -18.76 -18.48 -4.55
CA SER A 25 -17.36 -18.89 -4.45
C SER A 25 -16.41 -17.85 -5.04
N GLU A 26 -16.70 -17.37 -6.27
CA GLU A 26 -15.88 -16.35 -6.92
C GLU A 26 -15.81 -15.05 -6.11
N ARG A 27 -16.95 -14.64 -5.53
CA ARG A 27 -17.01 -13.46 -4.66
C ARG A 27 -16.11 -13.65 -3.42
N ASP A 28 -16.18 -14.81 -2.78
CA ASP A 28 -15.42 -15.06 -1.55
C ASP A 28 -13.90 -15.12 -1.84
N ASP A 29 -13.50 -15.73 -2.95
CA ASP A 29 -12.11 -15.74 -3.41
C ASP A 29 -11.59 -14.32 -3.70
N LEU A 30 -12.40 -13.50 -4.37
CA LEU A 30 -12.05 -12.11 -4.65
C LEU A 30 -11.98 -11.27 -3.37
N ALA A 31 -12.91 -11.47 -2.44
CA ALA A 31 -12.90 -10.78 -1.16
C ALA A 31 -11.63 -11.09 -0.37
N GLN A 32 -11.19 -12.35 -0.35
CA GLN A 32 -9.92 -12.73 0.27
C GLN A 32 -8.71 -12.07 -0.38
N LYS A 33 -8.66 -12.03 -1.72
CA LYS A 33 -7.58 -11.38 -2.47
C LYS A 33 -7.52 -9.88 -2.20
N VAL A 34 -8.67 -9.21 -2.17
CA VAL A 34 -8.75 -7.77 -1.85
C VAL A 34 -8.23 -7.52 -0.44
N ALA A 35 -8.68 -8.30 0.54
CA ALA A 35 -8.23 -8.17 1.92
C ALA A 35 -6.71 -8.41 2.08
N MET A 36 -6.12 -9.30 1.28
CA MET A 36 -4.65 -9.48 1.24
C MET A 36 -3.95 -8.26 0.62
N MET A 37 -4.43 -7.77 -0.53
CA MET A 37 -3.84 -6.61 -1.20
C MET A 37 -3.94 -5.32 -0.38
N GLU A 38 -5.04 -5.12 0.34
CA GLU A 38 -5.22 -3.98 1.22
C GLU A 38 -4.20 -4.01 2.36
N ARG A 39 -4.02 -5.16 3.03
CA ARG A 39 -3.02 -5.33 4.09
C ARG A 39 -1.60 -5.08 3.58
N HIS A 40 -1.25 -5.67 2.44
CA HIS A 40 0.05 -5.46 1.81
C HIS A 40 0.27 -3.97 1.46
N GLY A 41 -0.77 -3.31 0.93
CA GLY A 41 -0.73 -1.89 0.60
C GLY A 41 -0.55 -0.99 1.82
N GLU A 42 -1.18 -1.32 2.96
CA GLU A 42 -0.99 -0.59 4.21
C GLU A 42 0.40 -0.82 4.81
N ALA A 43 0.90 -2.06 4.80
CA ALA A 43 2.25 -2.41 5.24
C ALA A 43 3.32 -1.68 4.40
N SER A 44 3.16 -1.66 3.08
CA SER A 44 4.07 -0.96 2.16
C SER A 44 4.08 0.56 2.38
N LYS A 45 2.91 1.18 2.57
CA LYS A 45 2.84 2.61 2.92
C LYS A 45 3.56 2.89 4.24
N LEU A 46 3.37 2.05 5.25
CA LEU A 46 4.02 2.23 6.54
C LEU A 46 5.53 2.04 6.44
N ALA A 47 6.01 1.03 5.70
CA ALA A 47 7.43 0.82 5.41
C ALA A 47 8.05 2.05 4.73
N SER A 48 7.37 2.63 3.75
CA SER A 48 7.80 3.87 3.08
C SER A 48 7.95 5.02 4.08
N VAL A 49 6.99 5.21 4.98
CA VAL A 49 7.07 6.25 6.02
C VAL A 49 8.22 5.97 6.99
N MET A 50 8.43 4.71 7.39
CA MET A 50 9.54 4.32 8.25
C MET A 50 10.88 4.63 7.60
N HIS A 51 11.06 4.35 6.31
CA HIS A 51 12.25 4.74 5.56
C HIS A 51 12.41 6.27 5.49
N VAL A 52 11.37 7.04 5.19
CA VAL A 52 11.51 8.52 5.19
C VAL A 52 11.96 9.04 6.57
N LYS A 53 11.51 8.39 7.65
CA LYS A 53 11.87 8.74 9.03
C LYS A 53 13.20 8.14 9.51
N GLY A 54 13.91 7.37 8.69
CA GLY A 54 15.17 6.75 9.11
C GLY A 54 15.01 5.56 10.06
N ILE A 55 13.81 5.00 10.18
CA ILE A 55 13.51 3.90 11.10
C ILE A 55 13.75 2.58 10.38
N ARG A 56 14.54 1.67 10.99
CA ARG A 56 14.85 0.33 10.46
C ARG A 56 15.49 0.31 9.06
N MET A 57 16.46 1.19 8.85
CA MET A 57 17.26 1.26 7.61
C MET A 57 18.21 0.07 7.38
N ASP A 58 18.36 -0.78 8.38
CA ASP A 58 19.19 -1.98 8.37
C ASP A 58 18.48 -3.20 7.77
N THR A 59 17.16 -3.13 7.57
CA THR A 59 16.35 -4.18 6.96
C THR A 59 16.07 -3.84 5.49
N ASP A 60 16.04 -4.84 4.61
CA ASP A 60 15.59 -4.62 3.23
C ASP A 60 14.11 -4.22 3.21
N TYR A 61 13.72 -3.39 2.24
CA TYR A 61 12.35 -2.90 2.13
C TYR A 61 11.35 -4.03 1.98
N GLY A 62 11.67 -5.08 1.20
CA GLY A 62 10.78 -6.22 1.01
C GLY A 62 10.53 -6.97 2.32
N ASP A 63 11.61 -7.28 3.04
CA ASP A 63 11.52 -7.98 4.33
C ASP A 63 10.76 -7.15 5.38
N LEU A 64 10.95 -5.82 5.38
CA LEU A 64 10.21 -4.92 6.27
C LEU A 64 8.70 -4.92 5.96
N VAL A 65 8.31 -4.95 4.69
CA VAL A 65 6.91 -5.05 4.29
C VAL A 65 6.31 -6.37 4.73
N ASP A 66 7.01 -7.49 4.54
CA ASP A 66 6.55 -8.82 4.95
C ASP A 66 6.36 -8.92 6.47
N GLU A 67 7.25 -8.32 7.26
CA GLU A 67 7.10 -8.24 8.71
C GLU A 67 5.92 -7.35 9.14
N LEU A 68 5.72 -6.22 8.46
CA LEU A 68 4.58 -5.34 8.74
C LEU A 68 3.26 -5.97 8.32
N GLU A 69 3.25 -6.80 7.27
CA GLU A 69 2.07 -7.56 6.86
C GLU A 69 1.70 -8.62 7.91
N LYS A 70 2.69 -9.33 8.47
CA LYS A 70 2.47 -10.23 9.63
C LYS A 70 1.98 -9.47 10.85
N ALA A 71 2.54 -8.29 11.13
CA ALA A 71 2.06 -7.45 12.21
C ALA A 71 0.64 -6.91 11.98
N ALA A 72 0.22 -6.76 10.72
CA ALA A 72 -1.15 -6.42 10.35
C ALA A 72 -2.11 -7.58 10.59
N GLU A 73 -1.70 -8.83 10.32
CA GLU A 73 -2.45 -10.04 10.70
C GLU A 73 -2.67 -10.13 12.21
N ASP A 74 -1.66 -9.79 12.99
CA ASP A 74 -1.73 -9.75 14.46
C ASP A 74 -2.50 -8.54 15.01
N GLY A 75 -3.01 -7.65 14.15
CA GLY A 75 -3.74 -6.43 14.55
C GLY A 75 -2.87 -5.36 15.22
N ARG A 76 -1.55 -5.44 15.08
CA ARG A 76 -0.58 -4.52 15.70
C ARG A 76 -0.23 -3.32 14.82
N LEU A 77 -0.60 -3.35 13.54
CA LEU A 77 -0.30 -2.28 12.58
C LEU A 77 -0.73 -0.87 13.05
N PRO A 78 -1.91 -0.66 13.69
CA PRO A 78 -2.29 0.67 14.17
C PRO A 78 -1.34 1.24 15.23
N ILE A 79 -0.85 0.38 16.13
CA ILE A 79 0.07 0.76 17.20
C ILE A 79 1.44 1.12 16.61
N ILE A 80 1.91 0.33 15.64
CA ILE A 80 3.17 0.60 14.94
C ILE A 80 3.07 1.92 14.17
N LYS A 81 1.95 2.17 13.49
CA LYS A 81 1.70 3.43 12.79
C LYS A 81 1.75 4.63 13.73
N GLU A 82 1.08 4.56 14.88
CA GLU A 82 1.12 5.62 15.89
C GLU A 82 2.55 5.84 16.42
N ALA A 83 3.28 4.76 16.69
CA ALA A 83 4.67 4.84 17.12
C ALA A 83 5.55 5.51 16.07
N VAL A 84 5.38 5.17 14.78
CA VAL A 84 6.09 5.78 13.67
C VAL A 84 5.71 7.25 13.50
N ASP A 85 4.44 7.61 13.71
CA ASP A 85 3.96 9.00 13.63
C ASP A 85 4.59 9.90 14.70
N MET A 86 4.85 9.38 15.90
CA MET A 86 5.55 10.10 16.98
C MET A 86 7.03 10.38 16.68
N VAL A 87 7.66 9.64 15.76
CA VAL A 87 9.05 9.87 15.38
C VAL A 87 9.14 11.05 14.41
N ALA A 88 10.01 12.01 14.69
CA ALA A 88 10.25 13.13 13.78
C ALA A 88 10.87 12.64 12.45
N PRO A 89 10.61 13.30 11.31
CA PRO A 89 11.32 13.03 10.07
C PRO A 89 12.84 13.13 10.27
N ASN A 90 13.60 12.28 9.59
CA ASN A 90 15.05 12.35 9.64
C ASN A 90 15.54 13.61 8.90
N MET A 91 15.65 14.73 9.63
CA MET A 91 16.16 16.00 9.10
C MET A 91 17.69 15.99 8.91
N GLY A 92 18.38 14.92 9.34
CA GLY A 92 19.84 14.81 9.29
C GLY A 92 20.42 14.78 7.87
N GLY A 93 19.63 14.45 6.86
CA GLY A 93 20.03 14.51 5.44
C GLY A 93 19.86 15.89 4.79
N MET A 94 19.12 16.82 5.41
CA MET A 94 18.92 18.19 4.88
C MET A 94 19.78 19.25 5.59
N SER A 95 20.47 18.91 6.68
CA SER A 95 21.36 19.85 7.39
C SER A 95 22.76 19.99 6.78
N GLY A 96 22.99 19.45 5.58
CA GLY A 96 24.30 19.37 4.93
C GLY A 96 24.63 20.44 3.88
N SER A 97 23.85 21.53 3.76
CA SER A 97 24.20 22.67 2.86
C SER A 97 24.26 24.03 3.57
N LEU A 98 24.31 24.05 4.91
CA LEU A 98 24.45 25.28 5.70
C LEU A 98 25.84 25.36 6.31
N SER A 99 26.86 25.45 5.46
CA SER A 99 28.14 26.02 5.89
C SER A 99 28.93 26.57 4.71
N SER A 100 28.90 27.91 4.64
CA SER A 100 30.00 28.79 4.24
C SER A 100 30.18 29.09 2.75
N ASP A 101 29.34 29.97 2.20
CA ASP A 101 29.87 31.05 1.35
C ASP A 101 28.98 32.30 1.41
N GLU A 102 29.58 33.44 1.74
CA GLU A 102 28.93 34.75 1.85
C GLU A 102 28.52 35.26 0.45
N ARG A 103 27.32 34.95 -0.03
CA ARG A 103 26.71 35.67 -1.16
C ARG A 103 25.20 35.88 -0.97
N PRO A 104 24.69 37.13 -0.98
CA PRO A 104 23.28 37.38 -0.87
C PRO A 104 22.60 37.14 -2.23
N GLY A 105 21.63 36.22 -2.23
CA GLY A 105 20.62 36.11 -3.30
C GLY A 105 20.92 35.08 -4.38
N ASN A 106 20.18 33.97 -4.36
CA ASN A 106 19.15 33.65 -5.35
C ASN A 106 18.61 32.25 -5.03
N GLY A 107 17.35 32.16 -4.58
CA GLY A 107 16.70 30.89 -4.26
C GLY A 107 16.27 30.17 -5.53
N GLY A 108 17.11 29.28 -6.04
CA GLY A 108 16.75 28.32 -7.09
C GLY A 108 16.16 27.05 -6.47
N THR A 109 14.90 26.77 -6.76
CA THR A 109 14.20 25.57 -6.26
C THR A 109 14.70 24.30 -6.95
N SER A 110 14.46 23.11 -6.38
CA SER A 110 14.83 21.79 -6.93
C SER A 110 14.39 21.52 -8.37
N PHE A 111 13.49 22.36 -8.89
CA PHE A 111 13.06 22.35 -10.29
C PHE A 111 14.13 22.88 -11.25
N GLU A 112 14.94 23.87 -10.83
CA GLU A 112 16.01 24.43 -11.66
C GLU A 112 17.20 23.47 -11.79
N SER A 113 17.52 22.72 -10.73
CA SER A 113 18.54 21.66 -10.75
C SER A 113 18.15 20.46 -11.64
N TYR A 114 16.85 20.16 -11.74
CA TYR A 114 16.36 19.10 -12.65
C TYR A 114 16.41 19.53 -14.12
N ILE A 115 16.24 20.82 -14.42
CA ILE A 115 16.30 21.37 -15.78
C ILE A 115 17.75 21.58 -16.25
N LEU A 116 18.69 21.88 -15.35
CA LEU A 116 20.11 22.07 -15.70
C LEU A 116 20.89 20.77 -15.95
N GLY A 117 20.24 19.60 -15.83
CA GLY A 117 20.74 18.37 -16.44
C GLY A 117 21.94 17.71 -15.76
N ASP A 118 22.09 17.86 -14.44
CA ASP A 118 23.08 17.09 -13.69
C ASP A 118 22.50 15.73 -13.27
N VAL A 119 22.51 14.81 -14.22
CA VAL A 119 22.37 13.37 -13.95
C VAL A 119 23.80 12.82 -13.91
N GLY A 120 24.28 12.56 -12.70
CA GLY A 120 25.57 11.93 -12.38
C GLY A 120 25.60 11.46 -10.95
#